data_AF-A0A928E7U0-F1
#
_entry.id   AF-A0A928E7U0-F1
#
_cell.length_a   1.000
_cell.length_b   1.000
_cell.length_c   1.000
_cell.angle_alpha   90.00
_cell.angle_beta   90.00
_cell.angle_gamma   90.00
#
_symmetry.space_group_name_H-M   'P 1'
#
loop_
_entity.id
_entity.type
_entity.pdbx_description
1 polymer ?
#
loop_
_entity_poly.entity_id
_entity_poly.type
_entity_poly.pdbx_seq_one_letter_code
_entity_poly.pdbx_strand_id
1 'polypeptide(L)'
;MKATARVTAQRLLNLYRQEHVIIGGWAAVNPIFVQDATDMVMQELADMPTGNALIAHINNLRSGKTPMNSIERELLPYGGMMAEALPSITLNQNQWQELTQAIEQFTPNQPGLDKFTALDVVRQFGAEWPTAIRAILTERPHLLEKWATINQTYNAYKLWNTAHEIIANPLSERVRAQVQADMPEYETYLPMFGDAGSELLVKLRTFISSLN
;
A
#
# COMPACT_ATOMS: atom_id res chain seq x y z
N MET A 1 -26.27 1.32 -14.91
CA MET A 1 -26.21 0.53 -13.66
C MET A 1 -25.06 -0.47 -13.65
N LYS A 2 -24.99 -1.43 -14.59
CA LYS A 2 -23.90 -2.44 -14.62
C LYS A 2 -22.49 -1.85 -14.80
N ALA A 3 -22.34 -0.85 -15.68
CA ALA A 3 -21.07 -0.14 -15.87
C ALA A 3 -20.56 0.55 -14.60
N THR A 4 -21.46 1.13 -13.80
CA THR A 4 -21.13 1.76 -12.52
C THR A 4 -20.69 0.73 -11.48
N ALA A 5 -21.36 -0.42 -11.42
CA ALA A 5 -21.00 -1.52 -10.51
C ALA A 5 -19.60 -2.07 -10.82
N ARG A 6 -19.27 -2.25 -12.10
CA ARG A 6 -17.94 -2.71 -12.52
C ARG A 6 -16.82 -1.72 -12.17
N VAL A 7 -17.05 -0.42 -12.35
CA VAL A 7 -16.10 0.63 -11.95
C VAL A 7 -15.89 0.63 -10.44
N THR A 8 -16.98 0.52 -9.66
CA THR A 8 -16.88 0.43 -8.20
C THR A 8 -16.16 -0.85 -7.77
N ALA A 9 -16.46 -2.00 -8.37
CA ALA A 9 -15.77 -3.27 -8.10
C ALA A 9 -14.27 -3.15 -8.36
N GLN A 10 -13.87 -2.60 -9.51
CA GLN A 10 -12.47 -2.36 -9.83
C GLN A 10 -11.79 -1.43 -8.80
N ARG A 11 -12.47 -0.36 -8.38
CA ARG A 11 -11.96 0.56 -7.36
C ARG A 11 -11.77 -0.14 -6.00
N LEU A 12 -12.74 -0.95 -5.55
CA LEU A 12 -12.61 -1.70 -4.30
C LEU A 12 -11.48 -2.73 -4.37
N LEU A 13 -11.34 -3.41 -5.51
CA LEU A 13 -10.27 -4.36 -5.75
C LEU A 13 -8.88 -3.69 -5.75
N ASN A 14 -8.79 -2.49 -6.33
CA ASN A 14 -7.56 -1.68 -6.32
C ASN A 14 -7.22 -1.26 -4.88
N LEU A 15 -8.19 -0.73 -4.13
CA LEU A 15 -8.00 -0.38 -2.71
C LEU A 15 -7.56 -1.58 -1.88
N TYR A 16 -8.16 -2.74 -2.10
CA TYR A 16 -7.81 -3.98 -1.40
C TYR A 16 -6.36 -4.40 -1.67
N ARG A 17 -5.87 -4.19 -2.90
CA ARG A 17 -4.51 -4.58 -3.34
C ARG A 17 -3.42 -3.57 -3.02
N GLN A 18 -3.78 -2.34 -2.68
CA GLN A 18 -2.82 -1.27 -2.42
C GLN A 18 -1.99 -1.56 -1.16
N GLU A 19 -0.67 -1.66 -1.32
CA GLU A 19 0.31 -1.93 -0.26
C GLU A 19 0.14 -0.93 0.91
N HIS A 20 -0.20 0.32 0.60
CA HIS A 20 -0.43 1.37 1.59
C HIS A 20 -1.81 1.36 2.26
N VAL A 21 -2.79 0.63 1.74
CA VAL A 21 -4.05 0.35 2.47
C VAL A 21 -3.81 -0.78 3.48
N ILE A 22 -3.02 -1.78 3.07
CA ILE A 22 -2.52 -2.85 3.93
C ILE A 22 -1.64 -2.25 5.05
N ILE A 23 -0.82 -1.23 4.74
CA ILE A 23 0.10 -0.52 5.66
C ILE A 23 -0.55 0.71 6.35
N GLY A 24 -1.65 1.27 5.86
CA GLY A 24 -2.26 2.52 6.36
C GLY A 24 -3.34 2.30 7.44
N GLY A 25 -3.93 1.10 7.48
CA GLY A 25 -4.92 0.74 8.49
C GLY A 25 -6.22 0.35 7.85
N TRP A 26 -6.56 -0.94 7.98
CA TRP A 26 -7.84 -1.49 7.57
C TRP A 26 -9.03 -0.70 8.14
N ALA A 27 -8.87 0.01 9.27
CA ALA A 27 -9.87 0.89 9.87
C ALA A 27 -10.42 1.97 8.93
N ALA A 28 -9.61 2.50 8.01
CA ALA A 28 -10.05 3.55 7.09
C ALA A 28 -10.76 2.98 5.85
N VAL A 29 -10.39 1.77 5.43
CA VAL A 29 -10.83 1.21 4.13
C VAL A 29 -11.93 0.16 4.29
N ASN A 30 -11.93 -0.59 5.38
CA ASN A 30 -12.99 -1.57 5.66
C ASN A 30 -14.40 -0.97 5.69
N PRO A 31 -14.63 0.24 6.25
CA PRO A 31 -15.95 0.89 6.14
C PRO A 31 -16.37 1.13 4.68
N ILE A 32 -15.43 1.53 3.82
CA ILE A 32 -15.66 1.75 2.38
C ILE A 32 -16.02 0.44 1.70
N PHE A 33 -15.31 -0.65 2.01
CA PHE A 33 -15.64 -1.98 1.49
C PHE A 33 -17.05 -2.41 1.87
N VAL A 34 -17.44 -2.24 3.13
CA VAL A 34 -18.78 -2.63 3.60
C VAL A 34 -19.87 -1.78 2.96
N GLN A 35 -19.64 -0.46 2.87
CA GLN A 35 -20.59 0.53 2.35
C GLN A 35 -20.83 0.37 0.84
N ASP A 36 -19.77 0.19 0.05
CA ASP A 36 -19.86 0.27 -1.40
C ASP A 36 -20.05 -1.09 -2.09
N ALA A 37 -19.90 -2.20 -1.36
CA ALA A 37 -20.07 -3.56 -1.87
C ALA A 37 -21.55 -4.00 -1.97
N THR A 38 -22.34 -3.33 -2.80
CA THR A 38 -23.71 -3.77 -3.15
C THR A 38 -23.70 -5.15 -3.84
N ASP A 39 -24.84 -5.83 -3.90
CA ASP A 39 -24.94 -7.16 -4.53
C ASP A 39 -24.42 -7.18 -5.97
N MET A 40 -24.71 -6.13 -6.75
CA MET A 40 -24.19 -5.99 -8.11
C MET A 40 -22.66 -5.81 -8.15
N VAL A 41 -22.09 -5.10 -7.19
CA VAL A 41 -20.62 -4.92 -7.07
C VAL A 41 -19.97 -6.24 -6.67
N MET A 42 -20.58 -6.99 -5.75
CA MET A 42 -20.11 -8.32 -5.33
C MET A 42 -20.13 -9.32 -6.49
N GLN A 43 -21.13 -9.26 -7.36
CA GLN A 43 -21.17 -10.06 -8.59
C GLN A 43 -20.03 -9.71 -9.54
N GLU A 44 -19.79 -8.42 -9.80
CA GLU A 44 -18.68 -7.99 -10.66
C GLU A 44 -17.30 -8.33 -10.04
N LEU A 45 -17.16 -8.30 -8.71
CA LEU A 45 -15.94 -8.72 -8.02
C LEU A 45 -15.66 -10.22 -8.19
N ALA A 46 -16.68 -11.09 -8.22
CA ALA A 46 -16.51 -12.53 -8.34
C ALA A 46 -15.82 -12.92 -9.66
N ASP A 47 -16.05 -12.11 -10.71
CA ASP A 47 -15.46 -12.29 -12.04
C ASP A 47 -14.04 -11.70 -12.17
N MET A 48 -13.53 -11.02 -11.12
CA MET A 48 -12.22 -10.38 -11.13
C MET A 48 -11.15 -11.26 -10.45
N PRO A 49 -9.89 -11.23 -10.92
CA PRO A 49 -8.78 -11.88 -10.24
C PRO A 49 -8.72 -11.43 -8.78
N THR A 50 -8.42 -12.33 -7.83
CA THR A 50 -8.40 -12.06 -6.38
C THR A 50 -9.70 -11.47 -5.77
N GLY A 51 -10.79 -11.35 -6.54
CA GLY A 51 -12.03 -10.75 -6.06
C GLY A 51 -12.76 -11.62 -5.03
N ASN A 52 -12.64 -12.94 -5.14
CA ASN A 52 -13.19 -13.87 -4.15
C ASN A 52 -12.59 -13.70 -2.75
N ALA A 53 -11.31 -13.31 -2.64
CA ALA A 53 -10.67 -13.04 -1.36
C ALA A 53 -11.21 -11.73 -0.73
N LEU A 54 -11.40 -10.69 -1.54
CA LEU A 54 -12.04 -9.45 -1.10
C LEU A 54 -13.50 -9.68 -0.70
N ILE A 55 -14.25 -10.49 -1.45
CA ILE A 55 -15.63 -10.88 -1.11
C ILE A 55 -15.68 -11.59 0.24
N ALA A 56 -14.77 -12.53 0.48
CA ALA A 56 -14.67 -13.22 1.76
C ALA A 56 -14.37 -12.25 2.91
N HIS A 57 -13.45 -11.30 2.70
CA HIS A 57 -13.13 -10.26 3.69
C HIS A 57 -14.34 -9.36 3.99
N ILE A 58 -15.05 -8.88 2.97
CA ILE A 58 -16.27 -8.07 3.12
C ILE A 58 -17.33 -8.81 3.95
N ASN A 59 -17.52 -10.10 3.68
CA ASN A 59 -18.49 -10.94 4.40
C ASN A 59 -18.07 -11.15 5.87
N ASN A 60 -16.78 -11.32 6.14
CA ASN A 60 -16.26 -11.41 7.50
C ASN A 60 -16.47 -10.10 8.28
N LEU A 61 -16.29 -8.94 7.63
CA LEU A 61 -16.55 -7.63 8.24
C LEU A 61 -18.04 -7.44 8.55
N ARG A 62 -18.93 -7.76 7.60
CA ARG A 62 -20.38 -7.65 7.76
C ARG A 62 -20.94 -8.56 8.86
N SER A 63 -20.37 -9.75 9.00
CA SER A 63 -20.76 -10.71 10.04
C SER A 63 -20.12 -10.42 11.41
N GLY A 64 -19.15 -9.50 11.48
CA GLY A 64 -18.38 -9.21 12.68
C GLY A 64 -17.33 -10.26 13.03
N LYS A 65 -17.08 -11.25 12.16
CA LYS A 65 -16.00 -12.25 12.34
C LYS A 65 -14.63 -11.59 12.38
N THR A 66 -14.43 -10.55 11.56
CA THR A 66 -13.20 -9.75 11.53
C THR A 66 -13.48 -8.34 12.02
N PRO A 67 -12.70 -7.80 12.98
CA PRO A 67 -12.82 -6.41 13.41
C PRO A 67 -12.62 -5.41 12.26
N MET A 68 -13.36 -4.30 12.28
CA MET A 68 -13.33 -3.26 11.24
C MET A 68 -11.94 -2.63 11.05
N ASN A 69 -11.02 -2.77 12.00
CA ASN A 69 -9.64 -2.28 11.90
C ASN A 69 -8.61 -3.35 11.48
N SER A 70 -9.04 -4.52 11.01
CA SER A 70 -8.15 -5.66 10.71
C SER A 70 -8.54 -6.44 9.45
N ILE A 71 -7.70 -7.41 9.09
CA ILE A 71 -7.95 -8.43 8.06
C ILE A 71 -7.38 -9.77 8.52
N GLU A 72 -7.99 -10.88 8.10
CA GLU A 72 -7.42 -12.21 8.27
C GLU A 72 -6.22 -12.41 7.35
N ARG A 73 -5.18 -13.10 7.85
CA ARG A 73 -3.90 -13.25 7.13
C ARG A 73 -4.06 -13.98 5.81
N GLU A 74 -4.88 -15.03 5.76
CA GLU A 74 -5.19 -15.76 4.52
C GLU A 74 -5.94 -14.92 3.48
N LEU A 75 -6.54 -13.81 3.92
CA LEU A 75 -7.26 -12.86 3.09
C LEU A 75 -6.41 -11.62 2.78
N LEU A 76 -5.11 -11.65 3.06
CA LEU A 76 -4.22 -10.60 2.57
C LEU A 76 -4.04 -10.73 1.04
N PRO A 77 -3.96 -9.60 0.33
CA PRO A 77 -3.56 -9.60 -1.08
C PRO A 77 -2.21 -10.30 -1.26
N TYR A 78 -2.02 -10.95 -2.41
CA TYR A 78 -0.76 -11.62 -2.79
C TYR A 78 -0.35 -12.79 -1.87
N GLY A 79 -1.31 -13.43 -1.19
CA GLY A 79 -1.10 -14.70 -0.48
C GLY A 79 -0.30 -14.57 0.82
N GLY A 80 -0.26 -13.38 1.42
CA GLY A 80 0.45 -13.16 2.69
C GLY A 80 1.97 -13.29 2.59
N MET A 81 2.56 -13.21 1.39
CA MET A 81 4.03 -13.19 1.21
C MET A 81 4.70 -11.95 1.83
N MET A 82 3.93 -10.94 2.22
CA MET A 82 4.38 -9.77 3.01
C MET A 82 4.38 -10.03 4.53
N ALA A 83 3.94 -11.22 4.98
CA ALA A 83 3.76 -11.54 6.40
C ALA A 83 4.77 -12.58 6.90
N GLU A 84 5.95 -12.70 6.28
CA GLU A 84 7.06 -13.36 6.98
C GLU A 84 7.26 -12.62 8.32
N ALA A 85 7.23 -13.38 9.41
CA ALA A 85 7.07 -12.85 10.75
C ALA A 85 8.11 -11.76 11.01
N LEU A 86 7.65 -10.51 11.11
CA LEU A 86 8.50 -9.38 11.45
C LEU A 86 9.24 -9.74 12.74
N PRO A 87 10.57 -9.67 12.76
CA PRO A 87 11.32 -9.91 13.99
C PRO A 87 10.77 -8.96 15.06
N SER A 88 10.42 -9.50 16.23
CA SER A 88 9.89 -8.74 17.35
C SER A 88 11.01 -7.92 18.00
N ILE A 89 11.49 -6.91 17.27
CA ILE A 89 12.52 -5.99 17.74
C ILE A 89 11.87 -5.13 18.80
N THR A 90 12.29 -5.33 20.05
CA THR A 90 11.86 -4.52 21.18
C THR A 90 12.82 -3.34 21.30
N LEU A 91 12.30 -2.12 21.17
CA LEU A 91 13.10 -0.90 21.31
C LEU A 91 13.34 -0.57 22.77
N ASN A 92 14.58 -0.20 23.11
CA ASN A 92 14.90 0.40 24.40
C ASN A 92 14.46 1.88 24.46
N GLN A 93 14.56 2.50 25.64
CA GLN A 93 14.10 3.87 25.86
C GLN A 93 14.77 4.91 24.94
N ASN A 94 16.08 4.79 24.71
CA ASN A 94 16.83 5.72 23.85
C ASN A 94 16.40 5.58 22.40
N GLN A 95 16.24 4.33 21.93
CA GLN A 95 15.74 4.03 20.58
C GLN A 95 14.31 4.54 20.37
N TRP A 96 13.46 4.42 21.39
CA TRP A 96 12.12 4.99 21.37
C TRP A 96 12.14 6.52 21.25
N GLN A 97 13.03 7.18 21.99
CA GLN A 97 13.16 8.62 21.94
C GLN A 97 13.67 9.09 20.57
N GLU A 98 14.69 8.42 20.02
CA GLU A 98 15.21 8.68 18.68
C GLU A 98 14.13 8.51 17.61
N LEU A 99 13.43 7.37 17.61
CA LEU A 99 12.36 7.08 16.64
C LEU A 99 11.21 8.09 16.75
N THR A 100 10.79 8.42 17.97
CA THR A 100 9.71 9.39 18.21
C THR A 100 10.10 10.76 17.66
N GLN A 101 11.29 11.24 18.00
CA GLN A 101 11.78 12.53 17.54
C GLN A 101 11.91 12.59 16.01
N ALA A 102 12.40 11.50 15.40
CA ALA A 102 12.50 11.39 13.95
C ALA A 102 11.14 11.41 13.25
N ILE A 103 10.15 10.69 13.80
CA ILE A 103 8.77 10.71 13.28
C ILE A 103 8.18 12.12 13.39
N GLU A 104 8.42 12.79 14.52
CA GLU A 104 7.85 14.10 14.78
C GLU A 104 8.43 15.22 13.92
N GLN A 105 9.71 15.11 13.58
CA GLN A 105 10.48 16.10 12.81
C GLN A 105 10.59 15.73 11.32
N PHE A 106 9.89 14.68 10.89
CA PHE A 106 9.95 14.21 9.51
C PHE A 106 9.53 15.30 8.51
N THR A 107 10.31 15.43 7.44
CA THR A 107 9.97 16.28 6.29
C THR A 107 9.57 15.39 5.12
N PRO A 108 8.40 15.57 4.50
CA PRO A 108 7.89 14.69 3.44
C PRO A 108 8.57 14.95 2.08
N ASN A 109 9.85 14.59 1.98
CA ASN A 109 10.66 14.67 0.78
C ASN A 109 11.82 13.65 0.81
N GLN A 110 12.55 13.49 -0.30
CA GLN A 110 13.69 12.56 -0.38
C GLN A 110 14.74 12.82 0.71
N PRO A 111 15.21 14.06 0.97
CA PRO A 111 16.18 14.29 2.05
C PRO A 111 15.66 13.91 3.45
N GLY A 112 14.35 14.06 3.69
CA GLY A 112 13.72 13.63 4.93
C GLY A 112 13.70 12.11 5.06
N LEU A 113 13.37 11.39 3.98
CA LEU A 113 13.47 9.92 3.94
C LEU A 113 14.90 9.42 4.10
N ASP A 114 15.87 10.05 3.46
CA ASP A 114 17.29 9.67 3.56
C ASP A 114 17.77 9.80 5.01
N LYS A 115 17.41 10.90 5.69
CA LYS A 115 17.69 11.09 7.11
C LYS A 115 17.00 10.05 7.97
N PHE A 116 15.73 9.76 7.70
CA PHE A 116 14.94 8.81 8.48
C PHE A 116 15.47 7.39 8.36
N THR A 117 15.74 6.93 7.13
CA THR A 117 16.26 5.59 6.83
C THR A 117 17.73 5.40 7.23
N ALA A 118 18.46 6.49 7.47
CA ALA A 118 19.82 6.45 7.99
C ALA A 118 19.91 6.20 9.50
N LEU A 119 18.80 6.32 10.26
CA LEU A 119 18.79 6.10 11.70
C LEU A 119 19.10 4.65 12.06
N ASP A 120 19.91 4.45 13.10
CA ASP A 120 20.30 3.12 13.53
C ASP A 120 19.09 2.30 13.98
N VAL A 121 18.14 2.93 14.68
CA VAL A 121 16.88 2.29 15.08
C VAL A 121 16.05 1.80 13.88
N VAL A 122 16.05 2.53 12.76
CA VAL A 122 15.31 2.15 11.54
C VAL A 122 16.04 1.02 10.81
N ARG A 123 17.37 1.12 10.70
CA ARG A 123 18.21 0.10 10.04
C ARG A 123 18.14 -1.27 10.71
N GLN A 124 17.91 -1.32 12.01
CA GLN A 124 17.73 -2.58 12.74
C GLN A 124 16.57 -3.43 12.21
N PHE A 125 15.54 -2.80 11.62
CA PHE A 125 14.40 -3.51 11.05
C PHE A 125 14.65 -4.01 9.61
N GLY A 126 15.78 -3.67 8.99
CA GLY A 126 16.14 -4.14 7.65
C GLY A 126 15.20 -3.65 6.55
N ALA A 127 15.00 -4.47 5.52
CA ALA A 127 14.14 -4.13 4.38
C ALA A 127 12.65 -3.94 4.76
N GLU A 128 12.22 -4.59 5.84
CA GLU A 128 10.84 -4.58 6.34
C GLU A 128 10.57 -3.45 7.35
N TRP A 129 11.46 -2.45 7.42
CA TRP A 129 11.34 -1.36 8.37
C TRP A 129 9.98 -0.63 8.36
N PRO A 130 9.29 -0.42 7.22
CA PRO A 130 8.01 0.28 7.27
C PRO A 130 6.95 -0.53 8.03
N THR A 131 6.88 -1.82 7.72
CA THR A 131 5.90 -2.73 8.33
C THR A 131 6.23 -2.96 9.80
N ALA A 132 7.52 -3.11 10.14
CA ALA A 132 7.98 -3.34 11.50
C ALA A 132 7.77 -2.15 12.42
N ILE A 133 8.13 -0.94 11.97
CA ILE A 133 7.94 0.28 12.77
C ILE A 133 6.45 0.51 12.99
N ARG A 134 5.60 0.33 11.97
CA ARG A 134 4.15 0.45 12.17
C ARG A 134 3.63 -0.50 13.25
N ALA A 135 4.05 -1.76 13.24
CA ALA A 135 3.58 -2.77 14.18
C ALA A 135 3.83 -2.34 15.63
N ILE A 136 4.99 -1.77 15.92
CA ILE A 136 5.33 -1.27 17.27
C ILE A 136 4.66 0.07 17.61
N LEU A 137 4.23 0.86 16.62
CA LEU A 137 3.49 2.10 16.83
C LEU A 137 2.01 1.89 17.16
N THR A 138 1.48 0.67 17.07
CA THR A 138 0.06 0.34 17.31
C THR A 138 -0.45 0.86 18.67
N GLU A 139 0.42 0.87 19.69
CA GLU A 139 0.10 1.35 21.03
C GLU A 139 0.25 2.88 21.20
N ARG A 140 0.60 3.62 20.13
CA ARG A 140 0.87 5.07 20.14
C ARG A 140 0.14 5.79 18.99
N PRO A 141 -1.18 6.06 19.12
CA PRO A 141 -1.99 6.62 18.03
C PRO A 141 -1.48 7.95 17.45
N HIS A 142 -0.94 8.84 18.28
CA HIS A 142 -0.38 10.12 17.83
C HIS A 142 0.83 9.97 16.89
N LEU A 143 1.61 8.89 17.02
CA LEU A 143 2.72 8.59 16.12
C LEU A 143 2.24 7.87 14.86
N LEU A 144 1.16 7.09 14.94
CA LEU A 144 0.58 6.43 13.76
C LEU A 144 0.09 7.43 12.71
N GLU A 145 -0.50 8.55 13.12
CA GLU A 145 -0.93 9.60 12.20
C GLU A 145 0.27 10.19 11.43
N LYS A 146 1.36 10.51 12.13
CA LYS A 146 2.60 11.00 11.49
C LYS A 146 3.30 9.93 10.66
N TRP A 147 3.22 8.68 11.11
CA TRP A 147 3.75 7.53 10.41
C TRP A 147 3.11 7.35 9.03
N ALA A 148 1.80 7.62 8.89
CA ALA A 148 1.13 7.56 7.59
C ALA A 148 1.81 8.45 6.55
N THR A 149 2.21 9.67 6.94
CA THR A 149 2.94 10.61 6.07
C THR A 149 4.32 10.06 5.67
N ILE A 150 5.06 9.47 6.61
CA ILE A 150 6.39 8.88 6.34
C ILE A 150 6.25 7.74 5.34
N ASN A 151 5.31 6.83 5.61
CA ASN A 151 5.06 5.67 4.78
C ASN A 151 4.57 6.05 3.38
N GLN A 152 3.67 7.04 3.28
CA GLN A 152 3.23 7.59 2.00
C GLN A 152 4.40 8.17 1.21
N THR A 153 5.27 8.94 1.88
CA THR A 153 6.47 9.52 1.25
C THR A 153 7.39 8.41 0.75
N TYR A 154 7.69 7.40 1.58
CA TYR A 154 8.54 6.27 1.20
C TYR A 154 8.01 5.53 -0.04
N ASN A 155 6.72 5.19 -0.05
CA ASN A 155 6.09 4.49 -1.17
C ASN A 155 6.11 5.34 -2.45
N ALA A 156 5.87 6.65 -2.33
CA ALA A 156 5.94 7.56 -3.47
C ALA A 156 7.31 7.53 -4.13
N TYR A 157 8.38 7.65 -3.35
CA TYR A 157 9.75 7.63 -3.88
C TYR A 157 10.21 6.24 -4.33
N LYS A 158 9.80 5.16 -3.66
CA LYS A 158 10.01 3.77 -4.11
C LYS A 158 9.46 3.59 -5.53
N LEU A 159 8.18 3.90 -5.73
CA LEU A 159 7.51 3.76 -7.03
C LEU A 159 8.08 4.71 -8.07
N TRP A 160 8.42 5.95 -7.70
CA TRP A 160 9.10 6.88 -8.60
C TRP A 160 10.40 6.29 -9.16
N ASN A 161 11.27 5.77 -8.29
CA ASN A 161 12.55 5.19 -8.68
C ASN A 161 12.35 3.93 -9.53
N THR A 162 11.47 3.01 -9.10
CA THR A 162 11.16 1.79 -9.84
C THR A 162 10.59 2.11 -11.23
N ALA A 163 9.69 3.09 -11.35
CA ALA A 163 9.14 3.53 -12.63
C ALA A 163 10.24 4.05 -13.58
N HIS A 164 11.19 4.83 -13.07
CA HIS A 164 12.33 5.30 -13.86
C HIS A 164 13.23 4.15 -14.34
N GLU A 165 13.52 3.19 -13.46
CA GLU A 165 14.31 2.00 -13.82
C GLU A 165 13.62 1.15 -14.89
N ILE A 166 12.29 1.00 -14.79
CA ILE A 166 11.49 0.27 -15.76
C ILE A 166 11.56 0.91 -17.15
N ILE A 167 11.43 2.24 -17.21
CA ILE A 167 11.44 2.96 -18.49
C ILE A 167 12.85 3.01 -19.10
N ALA A 168 13.90 3.04 -18.28
CA ALA A 168 15.28 3.15 -18.74
C ALA A 168 15.83 1.84 -19.34
N ASN A 169 15.32 0.68 -18.94
CA ASN A 169 15.84 -0.62 -19.36
C ASN A 169 14.82 -1.39 -20.22
N PRO A 170 15.21 -2.02 -21.34
CA PRO A 170 14.31 -2.86 -22.13
C PRO A 170 13.99 -4.15 -21.36
N LEU A 171 12.73 -4.32 -20.94
CA LEU A 171 12.33 -5.33 -19.95
C LEU A 171 11.31 -6.36 -20.49
N SER A 172 11.38 -7.55 -19.87
CA SER A 172 10.59 -8.76 -20.20
C SER A 172 9.07 -8.61 -20.01
N GLU A 173 8.30 -9.50 -20.65
CA GLU A 173 6.83 -9.61 -20.46
C GLU A 173 6.42 -9.74 -18.98
N ARG A 174 7.23 -10.42 -18.16
CA ARG A 174 6.98 -10.58 -16.72
C ARG A 174 6.96 -9.23 -16.00
N VAL A 175 7.89 -8.33 -16.33
CA VAL A 175 7.93 -6.99 -15.73
C VAL A 175 6.74 -6.18 -16.18
N ARG A 176 6.32 -6.31 -17.45
CA ARG A 176 5.12 -5.63 -17.94
C ARG A 176 3.85 -6.08 -17.21
N ALA A 177 3.68 -7.39 -16.99
CA ALA A 177 2.56 -7.93 -16.22
C ALA A 177 2.57 -7.42 -14.77
N GLN A 178 3.75 -7.32 -14.16
CA GLN A 178 3.89 -6.76 -12.82
C GLN A 178 3.50 -5.28 -12.78
N VAL A 179 4.01 -4.47 -13.72
CA VAL A 179 3.63 -3.05 -13.84
C VAL A 179 2.14 -2.89 -14.05
N GLN A 180 1.52 -3.74 -14.87
CA GLN A 180 0.07 -3.72 -15.07
C GLN A 180 -0.70 -4.02 -13.76
N ALA A 181 -0.21 -4.94 -12.94
CA ALA A 181 -0.79 -5.24 -11.63
C ALA A 181 -0.63 -4.05 -10.65
N ASP A 182 0.53 -3.38 -10.68
CA ASP A 182 0.89 -2.29 -9.78
C ASP A 182 0.42 -0.90 -10.27
N MET A 183 -0.18 -0.82 -11.46
CA MET A 183 -0.69 0.45 -12.04
C MET A 183 -1.52 1.29 -11.06
N PRO A 184 -2.45 0.72 -10.26
CA PRO A 184 -3.21 1.52 -9.29
C PRO A 184 -2.34 2.23 -8.25
N GLU A 185 -1.18 1.68 -7.91
CA GLU A 185 -0.23 2.33 -7.00
C GLU A 185 0.51 3.47 -7.70
N TYR A 186 1.01 3.24 -8.91
CA TYR A 186 1.62 4.30 -9.72
C TYR A 186 0.66 5.47 -9.94
N GLU A 187 -0.62 5.19 -10.19
CA GLU A 187 -1.67 6.21 -10.35
C GLU A 187 -1.94 7.01 -9.07
N THR A 188 -1.73 6.39 -7.90
CA THR A 188 -1.90 7.04 -6.61
C THR A 188 -0.70 7.93 -6.29
N TYR A 189 0.51 7.46 -6.58
CA TYR A 189 1.74 8.04 -6.05
C TYR A 189 2.50 8.94 -7.01
N LEU A 190 2.57 8.59 -8.29
CA LEU A 190 3.33 9.39 -9.26
C LEU A 190 2.81 10.83 -9.39
N PRO A 191 1.48 11.10 -9.38
CA PRO A 191 1.00 12.48 -9.45
C PRO A 191 1.48 13.39 -8.31
N MET A 192 1.94 12.83 -7.18
CA MET A 192 2.49 13.61 -6.06
C MET A 192 3.79 14.36 -6.45
N PHE A 193 4.44 13.96 -7.53
CA PHE A 193 5.64 14.61 -8.08
C PHE A 193 5.32 15.68 -9.14
N GLY A 194 4.04 16.08 -9.27
CA GLY A 194 3.61 17.10 -10.22
C GLY A 194 3.68 16.62 -11.68
N ASP A 195 4.05 17.53 -12.57
CA ASP A 195 4.04 17.28 -14.02
C ASP A 195 4.98 16.14 -14.42
N ALA A 196 6.15 16.06 -13.79
CA ALA A 196 7.14 15.02 -14.09
C ALA A 196 6.60 13.61 -13.75
N GLY A 197 5.86 13.49 -12.65
CA GLY A 197 5.23 12.22 -12.29
C GLY A 197 4.03 11.86 -13.14
N SER A 198 3.25 12.86 -13.54
CA SER A 198 2.16 12.67 -14.51
C SER A 198 2.70 12.20 -15.86
N GLU A 199 3.83 12.77 -16.32
CA GLU A 199 4.50 12.33 -17.55
C GLU A 199 5.05 10.90 -17.44
N LEU A 200 5.67 10.56 -16.30
CA LEU A 200 6.17 9.21 -16.05
C LEU A 200 5.04 8.17 -16.03
N LEU A 201 3.89 8.52 -15.45
CA LEU A 201 2.70 7.68 -15.46
C LEU A 201 2.17 7.43 -16.87
N VAL A 202 2.17 8.45 -17.74
CA VAL A 202 1.83 8.29 -19.16
C VAL A 202 2.81 7.35 -19.85
N LYS A 203 4.11 7.48 -19.59
CA LYS A 203 5.13 6.57 -20.15
C LYS A 203 4.89 5.12 -19.73
N LEU A 204 4.56 4.87 -18.46
CA LEU A 204 4.20 3.53 -17.98
C LEU A 204 2.93 2.98 -18.63
N ARG A 205 1.90 3.81 -18.81
CA ARG A 205 0.66 3.42 -19.52
C ARG A 205 0.91 3.06 -20.97
N THR A 206 1.74 3.83 -21.67
CA THR A 206 2.15 3.52 -23.05
C THR A 206 2.98 2.23 -23.09
N PHE A 207 3.86 2.04 -22.11
CA PHE A 207 4.66 0.83 -21.99
C PHE A 207 3.78 -0.42 -21.89
N ILE A 208 2.77 -0.45 -21.01
CA ILE A 208 1.87 -1.61 -20.88
C ILE A 208 1.02 -1.83 -22.15
N SER A 209 0.58 -0.75 -22.83
CA SER A 209 -0.37 -0.82 -23.94
C SER A 209 0.25 -1.10 -25.31
N SER A 210 1.57 -1.00 -25.46
CA SER A 210 2.32 -1.31 -26.70
C SER A 210 2.28 -2.78 -27.18
N LEU A 211 1.33 -3.59 -26.67
CA LEU A 211 1.11 -5.00 -27.04
C LEU A 211 -0.30 -5.29 -27.59
N ASN A 212 -1.13 -4.27 -27.79
CA ASN A 212 -2.42 -4.42 -28.49
C ASN A 212 -2.29 -4.04 -29.97
#